data_AF-A0A8T4VV59-F1
#
_entry.id   AF-A0A8T4VV59-F1
#
_cell.length_a   1.000
_cell.length_b   1.000
_cell.length_c   1.000
_cell.angle_alpha   90.00
_cell.angle_beta   90.00
_cell.angle_gamma   90.00
#
_symmetry.space_group_name_H-M   'P 1'
#
loop_
_entity.id
_entity.type
_entity.pdbx_description
1 polymer ?
#
loop_
_entity_poly.entity_id
_entity_poly.type
_entity_poly.pdbx_seq_one_letter_code
_entity_poly.pdbx_strand_id
1 'polypeptide(L)'
;GEVVIEKPPGVPFTLEDLNETLEKTQGMRLMGQRFIPDSYMFQQLVFPAVDPYTGSGDPKPFTMEMTNGGPARVFPRGLDVMNVLGSDQASRILEKEGDTDYTRYDTQIEKLQNNFSSFNVTEWHRNLYFSWLYSLQPLLESYSEEYPYYMKTDAWEQKSLHTALSSWTELRHDTILYAKQSYTPVKLTSVEPPVTTSGFVEPAVEVYVRLQALTNMTLHGLQSFNVLNATEENRLYALVDVLDHMIDLSIKELEGTPFSETDERFLADIDETLETTVLGVNAKGKETTLVADVHTDTNTNQVLEEGLGYVDMIVVAVPDSDGKLVCAAGPMLSYYEFKHPMNDRLTDEAWKEMLSTDDIPDRPDWISSFFAE
;
A
#
# COMPACT_ATOMS: atom_id res chain seq x y z
N GLY A 1 5.13 -9.23 27.43
CA GLY A 1 6.42 -9.59 28.05
C GLY A 1 7.46 -9.31 27.01
N GLU A 2 8.52 -8.59 27.37
CA GLU A 2 9.61 -8.29 26.44
C GLU A 2 10.22 -9.59 25.90
N VAL A 3 10.45 -9.61 24.60
CA VAL A 3 11.00 -10.76 23.89
C VAL A 3 12.48 -10.46 23.68
N VAL A 4 13.33 -11.05 24.51
CA VAL A 4 14.78 -10.77 24.54
C VAL A 4 15.56 -12.01 24.11
N ILE A 5 16.49 -11.84 23.16
CA ILE A 5 17.45 -12.88 22.79
C ILE A 5 18.77 -12.57 23.52
N GLU A 6 19.07 -13.32 24.58
CA GLU A 6 20.32 -13.18 25.34
C GLU A 6 21.37 -14.18 24.85
N LYS A 7 22.56 -13.69 24.46
CA LYS A 7 23.71 -14.53 24.11
C LYS A 7 25.00 -14.04 24.79
N PRO A 8 25.95 -14.94 25.10
CA PRO A 8 27.28 -14.55 25.57
C PRO A 8 28.00 -13.66 24.54
N PRO A 9 28.84 -12.70 24.99
CA PRO A 9 29.61 -11.84 24.09
C PRO A 9 30.42 -12.66 23.06
N GLY A 10 30.34 -12.28 21.79
CA GLY A 10 31.08 -12.91 20.69
C GLY A 10 30.39 -14.12 20.04
N VAL A 11 29.21 -14.54 20.52
CA VAL A 11 28.39 -15.56 19.85
C VAL A 11 27.43 -14.89 18.86
N PRO A 12 27.43 -15.26 17.57
CA PRO A 12 26.55 -14.63 16.59
C PRO A 12 25.08 -15.02 16.81
N PHE A 13 24.19 -14.06 16.55
CA PHE A 13 22.75 -14.30 16.45
C PHE A 13 22.40 -14.95 15.10
N THR A 14 21.46 -15.89 15.12
CA THR A 14 21.06 -16.73 13.99
C THR A 14 19.54 -16.69 13.81
N LEU A 15 19.09 -17.16 12.64
CA LEU A 15 17.66 -17.33 12.36
C LEU A 15 16.99 -18.37 13.26
N GLU A 16 17.76 -19.35 13.76
CA GLU A 16 17.26 -20.34 14.72
C GLU A 16 16.90 -19.67 16.06
N ASP A 17 17.67 -18.68 16.50
CA ASP A 17 17.33 -17.91 17.72
C ASP A 17 16.02 -17.15 17.55
N LEU A 18 15.78 -16.57 16.36
CA LEU A 18 14.52 -15.90 16.04
C LEU A 18 13.35 -16.89 16.12
N ASN A 19 13.49 -18.05 15.47
CA ASN A 19 12.44 -19.07 15.45
C ASN A 19 12.14 -19.60 16.87
N GLU A 20 13.17 -19.93 17.67
CA GLU A 20 13.00 -20.37 19.06
C GLU A 20 12.26 -19.30 19.90
N THR A 21 12.56 -18.03 19.64
CA THR A 21 11.98 -16.91 20.34
C THR A 21 10.53 -16.66 19.92
N LEU A 22 10.23 -16.73 18.61
CA LEU A 22 8.87 -16.65 18.09
C LEU A 22 8.00 -17.81 18.59
N GLU A 23 8.54 -19.04 18.68
CA GLU A 23 7.85 -20.18 19.29
C GLU A 23 7.45 -19.90 20.75
N LYS A 24 8.30 -19.24 21.53
CA LYS A 24 7.97 -18.84 22.92
C LYS A 24 6.86 -17.79 23.01
N THR A 25 6.60 -17.04 21.93
CA THR A 25 5.46 -16.11 21.87
C THR A 25 4.15 -16.78 21.44
N GLN A 26 4.21 -18.06 21.02
CA GLN A 26 3.03 -18.87 20.73
C GLN A 26 2.35 -19.29 22.03
N GLY A 27 1.18 -18.71 22.29
CA GLY A 27 0.30 -19.08 23.40
C GLY A 27 -1.10 -19.37 22.88
N MET A 28 -1.89 -20.15 23.62
CA MET A 28 -3.31 -20.33 23.33
C MET A 28 -4.01 -18.97 23.43
N ARG A 29 -4.37 -18.37 22.29
CA ARG A 29 -5.15 -17.14 22.21
C ARG A 29 -6.55 -17.51 21.75
N LEU A 30 -7.57 -17.16 22.55
CA LEU A 30 -8.97 -17.41 22.19
C LEU A 30 -9.38 -16.66 20.90
N MET A 31 -8.65 -15.60 20.55
CA MET A 31 -8.63 -14.92 19.25
C MET A 31 -7.20 -14.45 18.97
N GLY A 32 -6.36 -15.31 18.39
CA GLY A 32 -4.98 -14.97 18.04
C GLY A 32 -4.90 -13.82 17.03
N GLN A 33 -3.77 -13.10 17.03
CA GLN A 33 -3.49 -12.16 15.94
C GLN A 33 -3.46 -12.93 14.63
N ARG A 34 -4.11 -12.38 13.60
CA ARG A 34 -4.16 -12.99 12.27
C ARG A 34 -2.76 -12.97 11.68
N PHE A 35 -2.35 -14.07 11.05
CA PHE A 35 -1.15 -14.07 10.23
C PHE A 35 -1.37 -13.16 9.02
N ILE A 36 -0.51 -12.16 8.86
CA ILE A 36 -0.45 -11.33 7.65
C ILE A 36 0.96 -11.45 7.02
N PRO A 37 1.03 -11.64 5.69
CA PRO A 37 2.27 -12.03 4.98
C PRO A 37 3.39 -11.00 5.08
N ASP A 38 3.06 -9.72 5.09
CA ASP A 38 4.00 -8.61 5.18
C ASP A 38 4.61 -8.44 6.58
N SER A 39 3.86 -8.73 7.65
CA SER A 39 4.47 -8.85 8.99
C SER A 39 5.48 -10.00 9.04
N TYR A 40 5.22 -11.10 8.32
CA TYR A 40 6.19 -12.18 8.16
C TYR A 40 7.40 -11.74 7.34
N MET A 41 7.21 -10.99 6.25
CA MET A 41 8.33 -10.40 5.47
C MET A 41 9.20 -9.52 6.36
N PHE A 42 8.58 -8.60 7.13
CA PHE A 42 9.28 -7.73 8.08
C PHE A 42 10.10 -8.51 9.08
N GLN A 43 9.53 -9.52 9.73
CA GLN A 43 10.25 -10.35 10.71
C GLN A 43 11.47 -11.06 10.12
N GLN A 44 11.45 -11.37 8.81
CA GLN A 44 12.56 -12.02 8.12
C GLN A 44 13.61 -11.04 7.59
N LEU A 45 13.34 -9.74 7.65
CA LEU A 45 14.20 -8.66 7.13
C LEU A 45 14.72 -7.72 8.23
N VAL A 46 14.44 -8.01 9.49
CA VAL A 46 15.01 -7.32 10.66
C VAL A 46 15.91 -8.24 11.47
N PHE A 47 16.54 -7.70 12.50
CA PHE A 47 17.35 -8.44 13.45
C PHE A 47 16.58 -9.63 14.04
N PRO A 48 17.21 -10.82 14.14
CA PRO A 48 18.60 -11.15 13.77
C PRO A 48 18.78 -11.70 12.34
N ALA A 49 17.75 -11.70 11.50
CA ALA A 49 17.71 -12.47 10.27
C ALA A 49 18.77 -12.02 9.24
N VAL A 50 18.96 -10.70 9.10
CA VAL A 50 19.80 -10.10 8.03
C VAL A 50 21.18 -9.64 8.50
N ASP A 51 21.36 -9.45 9.80
CA ASP A 51 22.58 -8.98 10.44
C ASP A 51 23.84 -9.83 10.14
N PRO A 52 25.06 -9.34 10.43
CA PRO A 52 25.40 -8.01 10.92
C PRO A 52 25.43 -6.93 9.82
N TYR A 53 25.31 -5.66 10.25
CA TYR A 53 25.48 -4.48 9.40
C TYR A 53 26.90 -4.38 8.81
N THR A 54 27.00 -4.01 7.54
CA THR A 54 28.24 -3.93 6.76
C THR A 54 28.53 -2.55 6.17
N GLY A 55 27.57 -1.61 6.26
CA GLY A 55 27.69 -0.27 5.69
C GLY A 55 28.55 0.70 6.52
N SER A 56 28.73 1.92 6.01
CA SER A 56 29.49 2.98 6.69
C SER A 56 28.73 3.59 7.88
N GLY A 57 27.39 3.56 7.85
CA GLY A 57 26.52 4.27 8.77
C GLY A 57 26.44 5.79 8.52
N ASP A 58 26.97 6.29 7.39
CA ASP A 58 26.94 7.71 7.02
C ASP A 58 26.61 7.91 5.51
N PRO A 59 25.43 8.46 5.15
CA PRO A 59 24.33 8.77 6.08
C PRO A 59 23.81 7.50 6.74
N LYS A 60 23.25 7.63 7.94
CA LYS A 60 22.66 6.51 8.67
C LYS A 60 21.41 6.01 7.92
N PRO A 61 21.34 4.73 7.49
CA PRO A 61 20.15 4.19 6.86
C PRO A 61 18.94 4.23 7.79
N PHE A 62 17.74 4.37 7.23
CA PHE A 62 16.49 4.41 8.00
C PHE A 62 16.32 3.15 8.84
N THR A 63 16.68 1.99 8.29
CA THR A 63 16.47 0.67 8.91
C THR A 63 17.45 0.33 10.04
N MET A 64 18.57 1.07 10.15
CA MET A 64 19.69 0.75 11.04
C MET A 64 19.63 1.53 12.35
N GLU A 65 19.83 0.88 13.49
CA GLU A 65 20.03 1.53 14.79
C GLU A 65 21.16 0.88 15.59
N MET A 66 21.72 1.64 16.54
CA MET A 66 22.71 1.13 17.47
C MET A 66 22.03 0.46 18.66
N THR A 67 22.18 -0.85 18.80
CA THR A 67 21.69 -1.63 19.94
C THR A 67 22.80 -1.90 20.95
N ASN A 68 22.46 -2.48 22.10
CA ASN A 68 23.46 -2.99 23.05
C ASN A 68 24.37 -4.09 22.44
N GLY A 69 23.91 -4.75 21.37
CA GLY A 69 24.65 -5.77 20.62
C GLY A 69 25.45 -5.22 19.43
N GLY A 70 25.43 -3.91 19.18
CA GLY A 70 26.01 -3.28 17.99
C GLY A 70 24.97 -2.78 16.99
N PRO A 71 25.40 -2.29 15.81
CA PRO A 71 24.50 -1.83 14.76
C PRO A 71 23.69 -3.00 14.21
N ALA A 72 22.38 -2.81 14.12
CA ALA A 72 21.46 -3.83 13.65
C ALA A 72 20.33 -3.26 12.80
N ARG A 73 19.75 -4.10 11.94
CA ARG A 73 18.52 -3.73 11.22
C ARG A 73 17.33 -3.87 12.14
N VAL A 74 16.94 -2.80 12.82
CA VAL A 74 15.84 -2.88 13.80
C VAL A 74 14.50 -2.41 13.24
N PHE A 75 14.49 -1.73 12.09
CA PHE A 75 13.28 -1.35 11.38
C PHE A 75 13.23 -2.00 9.99
N PRO A 76 12.06 -2.51 9.57
CA PRO A 76 11.78 -2.73 8.16
C PRO A 76 11.31 -1.41 7.52
N ARG A 77 10.96 -1.45 6.24
CA ARG A 77 10.27 -0.37 5.50
C ARG A 77 9.11 -0.92 4.69
N GLY A 78 8.10 -0.13 4.37
CA GLY A 78 7.07 -0.49 3.40
C GLY A 78 7.69 -0.93 2.07
N LEU A 79 8.81 -0.32 1.68
CA LEU A 79 9.62 -0.72 0.52
C LEU A 79 10.09 -2.18 0.55
N ASP A 80 10.34 -2.78 1.73
CA ASP A 80 10.69 -4.19 1.82
C ASP A 80 9.55 -5.10 1.36
N VAL A 81 8.30 -4.74 1.69
CA VAL A 81 7.12 -5.48 1.22
C VAL A 81 7.08 -5.43 -0.30
N MET A 82 7.25 -4.24 -0.88
CA MET A 82 7.19 -4.04 -2.33
C MET A 82 8.36 -4.75 -3.04
N ASN A 83 9.55 -4.77 -2.44
CA ASN A 83 10.70 -5.51 -2.96
C ASN A 83 10.44 -7.03 -2.93
N VAL A 84 9.87 -7.58 -1.86
CA VAL A 84 9.46 -8.99 -1.81
C VAL A 84 8.42 -9.33 -2.88
N LEU A 85 7.50 -8.40 -3.16
CA LEU A 85 6.47 -8.57 -4.18
C LEU A 85 6.98 -8.37 -5.62
N GLY A 86 8.27 -8.04 -5.80
CA GLY A 86 8.94 -7.98 -7.10
C GLY A 86 9.22 -6.57 -7.62
N SER A 87 9.15 -5.54 -6.78
CA SER A 87 9.46 -4.17 -7.19
C SER A 87 10.96 -3.91 -7.31
N ASP A 88 11.46 -3.82 -8.54
CA ASP A 88 12.85 -3.43 -8.82
C ASP A 88 13.16 -2.00 -8.33
N GLN A 89 12.19 -1.08 -8.45
CA GLN A 89 12.36 0.29 -7.92
C GLN A 89 12.52 0.30 -6.41
N ALA A 90 11.73 -0.48 -5.68
CA ALA A 90 11.89 -0.57 -4.23
C ALA A 90 13.28 -1.11 -3.85
N SER A 91 13.78 -2.13 -4.56
CA SER A 91 15.15 -2.63 -4.38
C SER A 91 16.19 -1.53 -4.62
N ARG A 92 16.08 -0.80 -5.74
CA ARG A 92 17.01 0.31 -6.06
C ARG A 92 17.01 1.40 -5.00
N ILE A 93 15.85 1.75 -4.46
CA ILE A 93 15.73 2.78 -3.40
C ILE A 93 16.39 2.27 -2.11
N LEU A 94 16.05 1.06 -1.67
CA LEU A 94 16.64 0.45 -0.46
C LEU A 94 18.16 0.35 -0.57
N GLU A 95 18.69 -0.07 -1.73
CA GLU A 95 20.13 -0.14 -1.98
C GLU A 95 20.79 1.24 -1.93
N LYS A 96 20.19 2.22 -2.61
CA LYS A 96 20.70 3.59 -2.67
C LYS A 96 20.75 4.26 -1.29
N GLU A 97 19.78 3.98 -0.43
CA GLU A 97 19.68 4.55 0.91
C GLU A 97 20.46 3.74 1.98
N GLY A 98 21.18 2.69 1.55
CA GLY A 98 22.02 1.85 2.42
C GLY A 98 21.22 0.90 3.32
N ASP A 99 19.92 0.76 3.09
CA ASP A 99 19.05 -0.13 3.85
C ASP A 99 19.34 -1.61 3.56
N THR A 100 20.11 -1.94 2.52
CA THR A 100 20.48 -3.33 2.18
C THR A 100 21.85 -3.77 2.73
N ASP A 101 22.61 -2.87 3.36
CA ASP A 101 23.99 -3.09 3.80
C ASP A 101 24.12 -4.03 5.02
N TYR A 102 23.67 -5.28 4.88
CA TYR A 102 23.75 -6.31 5.90
C TYR A 102 24.19 -7.64 5.29
N THR A 103 25.04 -8.37 6.02
CA THR A 103 25.74 -9.56 5.51
C THR A 103 24.79 -10.62 4.93
N ARG A 104 23.57 -10.77 5.48
CA ARG A 104 22.59 -11.77 5.06
C ARG A 104 21.39 -11.19 4.34
N TYR A 105 21.33 -9.88 4.06
CA TYR A 105 20.16 -9.25 3.45
C TYR A 105 19.80 -9.91 2.12
N ASP A 106 20.72 -9.94 1.16
CA ASP A 106 20.52 -10.48 -0.19
C ASP A 106 19.99 -11.92 -0.18
N THR A 107 20.57 -12.76 0.68
CA THR A 107 20.13 -14.16 0.82
C THR A 107 18.72 -14.28 1.42
N GLN A 108 18.34 -13.37 2.31
CA GLN A 108 17.02 -13.39 2.96
C GLN A 108 15.94 -12.81 2.05
N ILE A 109 16.21 -11.70 1.35
CA ILE A 109 15.27 -11.12 0.39
C ILE A 109 15.03 -12.08 -0.78
N GLU A 110 16.07 -12.72 -1.32
CA GLU A 110 15.94 -13.71 -2.40
C GLU A 110 15.06 -14.90 -1.98
N LYS A 111 15.18 -15.39 -0.74
CA LYS A 111 14.32 -16.45 -0.22
C LYS A 111 12.85 -16.01 -0.14
N LEU A 112 12.60 -14.78 0.31
CA LEU A 112 11.24 -14.24 0.39
C LEU A 112 10.66 -14.06 -1.01
N GLN A 113 11.39 -13.42 -1.93
CA GLN A 113 10.98 -13.24 -3.32
C GLN A 113 10.68 -14.59 -3.99
N ASN A 114 11.55 -15.59 -3.85
CA ASN A 114 11.32 -16.93 -4.38
C ASN A 114 10.09 -17.62 -3.78
N ASN A 115 9.82 -17.43 -2.48
CA ASN A 115 8.63 -17.97 -1.83
C ASN A 115 7.35 -17.32 -2.38
N PHE A 116 7.26 -15.99 -2.36
CA PHE A 116 6.05 -15.27 -2.77
C PHE A 116 5.81 -15.33 -4.29
N SER A 117 6.86 -15.34 -5.12
CA SER A 117 6.74 -15.57 -6.56
C SER A 117 6.29 -16.99 -6.92
N SER A 118 6.47 -17.97 -6.02
CA SER A 118 6.00 -19.34 -6.24
C SER A 118 4.50 -19.53 -6.01
N PHE A 119 3.82 -18.54 -5.40
CA PHE A 119 2.40 -18.62 -5.13
C PHE A 119 1.59 -18.64 -6.43
N ASN A 120 0.72 -19.62 -6.54
CA ASN A 120 -0.27 -19.64 -7.62
C ASN A 120 -1.50 -18.78 -7.27
N VAL A 121 -2.38 -18.59 -8.25
CA VAL A 121 -3.60 -17.78 -8.11
C VAL A 121 -4.48 -18.20 -6.93
N THR A 122 -4.56 -19.50 -6.60
CA THR A 122 -5.34 -19.97 -5.44
C THR A 122 -4.72 -19.53 -4.12
N GLU A 123 -3.38 -19.53 -4.03
CA GLU A 123 -2.65 -19.09 -2.84
C GLU A 123 -2.75 -17.57 -2.65
N TRP A 124 -2.71 -16.81 -3.74
CA TRP A 124 -2.98 -15.37 -3.70
C TRP A 124 -4.44 -15.06 -3.35
N HIS A 125 -5.38 -15.88 -3.78
CA HIS A 125 -6.80 -15.71 -3.48
C HIS A 125 -7.30 -16.42 -2.22
N ARG A 126 -6.39 -16.80 -1.31
CA ARG A 126 -6.77 -17.53 -0.09
C ARG A 126 -7.68 -16.73 0.85
N ASN A 127 -7.53 -15.41 0.87
CA ASN A 127 -8.36 -14.47 1.63
C ASN A 127 -8.18 -13.03 1.11
N LEU A 128 -9.01 -12.11 1.58
CA LEU A 128 -9.04 -10.71 1.15
C LEU A 128 -7.67 -10.01 1.23
N TYR A 129 -6.88 -10.28 2.26
CA TYR A 129 -5.59 -9.64 2.48
C TYR A 129 -4.59 -10.01 1.39
N PHE A 130 -4.46 -11.31 1.11
CA PHE A 130 -3.56 -11.78 0.04
C PHE A 130 -4.05 -11.33 -1.34
N SER A 131 -5.37 -11.36 -1.57
CA SER A 131 -5.94 -10.88 -2.82
C SER A 131 -5.73 -9.39 -3.04
N TRP A 132 -5.77 -8.58 -1.97
CA TRP A 132 -5.51 -7.14 -2.04
C TRP A 132 -4.05 -6.87 -2.41
N LEU A 133 -3.10 -7.49 -1.69
CA LEU A 133 -1.67 -7.39 -2.05
C LEU A 133 -1.41 -7.86 -3.49
N TYR A 134 -2.04 -8.96 -3.90
CA TYR A 134 -1.95 -9.45 -5.27
C TYR A 134 -2.49 -8.44 -6.28
N SER A 135 -3.55 -7.68 -5.94
CA SER A 135 -4.10 -6.64 -6.82
C SER A 135 -3.16 -5.45 -7.00
N LEU A 136 -2.29 -5.17 -6.03
CA LEU A 136 -1.30 -4.09 -6.10
C LEU A 136 -0.04 -4.46 -6.86
N GLN A 137 0.30 -5.75 -6.94
CA GLN A 137 1.54 -6.21 -7.56
C GLN A 137 1.80 -5.70 -9.00
N PRO A 138 0.79 -5.57 -9.90
CA PRO A 138 1.04 -5.02 -11.24
C PRO A 138 1.51 -3.56 -11.27
N LEU A 139 1.31 -2.80 -10.19
CA LEU A 139 1.86 -1.43 -10.05
C LEU A 139 3.38 -1.42 -9.83
N LEU A 140 3.96 -2.57 -9.48
CA LEU A 140 5.37 -2.71 -9.10
C LEU A 140 6.28 -3.10 -10.28
N GLU A 141 5.67 -3.41 -11.43
CA GLU A 141 6.37 -3.85 -12.63
C GLU A 141 6.81 -2.66 -13.50
N SER A 142 7.95 -2.80 -14.18
CA SER A 142 8.36 -1.86 -15.22
C SER A 142 7.50 -2.04 -16.48
N TYR A 143 7.06 -0.93 -17.05
CA TYR A 143 6.25 -0.96 -18.27
C TYR A 143 7.10 -1.25 -19.52
N SER A 144 6.58 -2.10 -20.39
CA SER A 144 7.23 -2.47 -21.65
C SER A 144 7.21 -1.33 -22.68
N GLU A 145 7.93 -1.49 -23.79
CA GLU A 145 8.00 -0.47 -24.86
C GLU A 145 6.65 -0.11 -25.48
N GLU A 146 5.65 -0.97 -25.34
CA GLU A 146 4.30 -0.83 -25.89
C GLU A 146 3.45 0.19 -25.11
N TYR A 147 3.87 0.57 -23.89
CA TYR A 147 3.17 1.55 -23.07
C TYR A 147 3.52 3.01 -23.42
N PRO A 148 2.62 3.96 -23.11
CA PRO A 148 2.86 5.39 -23.29
C PRO A 148 4.18 5.87 -22.65
N TYR A 149 4.83 6.86 -23.27
CA TYR A 149 6.15 7.34 -22.84
C TYR A 149 6.20 7.75 -21.36
N TYR A 150 5.17 8.41 -20.83
CA TYR A 150 5.14 8.85 -19.45
C TYR A 150 5.23 7.67 -18.46
N MET A 151 4.65 6.52 -18.81
CA MET A 151 4.66 5.32 -17.96
C MET A 151 6.03 4.64 -17.89
N LYS A 152 6.91 4.93 -18.84
CA LYS A 152 8.25 4.32 -18.94
C LYS A 152 9.32 5.09 -18.17
N THR A 153 8.93 6.09 -17.38
CA THR A 153 9.84 6.96 -16.66
C THR A 153 10.04 6.46 -15.23
N ASP A 154 11.24 6.67 -14.66
CA ASP A 154 11.50 6.39 -13.24
C ASP A 154 10.51 7.11 -12.32
N ALA A 155 10.13 8.35 -12.68
CA ALA A 155 9.15 9.14 -11.95
C ALA A 155 7.78 8.43 -11.90
N TRP A 156 7.36 7.79 -12.99
CA TRP A 156 6.11 7.04 -13.03
C TRP A 156 6.19 5.72 -12.25
N GLU A 157 7.30 4.99 -12.35
CA GLU A 157 7.46 3.76 -11.55
C GLU A 157 7.49 4.08 -10.05
N GLN A 158 8.13 5.20 -9.64
CA GLN A 158 8.10 5.68 -8.27
C GLN A 158 6.71 6.16 -7.85
N LYS A 159 5.95 6.80 -8.76
CA LYS A 159 4.54 7.14 -8.53
C LYS A 159 3.70 5.87 -8.30
N SER A 160 3.86 4.84 -9.12
CA SER A 160 3.11 3.59 -8.98
C SER A 160 3.49 2.83 -7.71
N LEU A 161 4.77 2.82 -7.34
CA LEU A 161 5.25 2.31 -6.05
C LEU A 161 4.64 3.08 -4.87
N HIS A 162 4.56 4.41 -4.97
CA HIS A 162 3.88 5.27 -3.99
C HIS A 162 2.38 4.93 -3.87
N THR A 163 1.68 4.76 -5.00
CA THR A 163 0.27 4.33 -5.00
C THR A 163 0.10 2.97 -4.30
N ALA A 164 0.99 2.01 -4.56
CA ALA A 164 0.96 0.69 -3.93
C ALA A 164 1.21 0.78 -2.41
N LEU A 165 2.16 1.60 -1.96
CA LEU A 165 2.45 1.83 -0.53
C LEU A 165 1.28 2.54 0.18
N SER A 166 0.66 3.51 -0.49
CA SER A 166 -0.52 4.20 0.03
C SER A 166 -1.68 3.22 0.26
N SER A 167 -1.97 2.36 -0.73
CA SER A 167 -3.02 1.34 -0.60
C SER A 167 -2.66 0.23 0.40
N TRP A 168 -1.39 -0.15 0.49
CA TRP A 168 -0.93 -1.09 1.53
C TRP A 168 -1.10 -0.49 2.94
N THR A 169 -0.89 0.81 3.11
CA THR A 169 -1.13 1.51 4.38
C THR A 169 -2.60 1.44 4.80
N GLU A 170 -3.54 1.66 3.87
CA GLU A 170 -4.98 1.44 4.14
C GLU A 170 -5.27 -0.01 4.54
N LEU A 171 -4.68 -0.99 3.84
CA LEU A 171 -4.84 -2.41 4.16
C LEU A 171 -4.32 -2.74 5.58
N ARG A 172 -3.18 -2.15 5.98
CA ARG A 172 -2.64 -2.30 7.35
C ARG A 172 -3.60 -1.71 8.37
N HIS A 173 -4.11 -0.52 8.12
CA HIS A 173 -5.07 0.16 8.99
C HIS A 173 -6.37 -0.65 9.17
N ASP A 174 -6.99 -1.06 8.07
CA ASP A 174 -8.28 -1.78 8.06
C ASP A 174 -8.22 -3.13 8.77
N THR A 175 -7.02 -3.71 8.88
CA THR A 175 -6.81 -5.01 9.53
C THR A 175 -6.56 -4.94 11.04
N ILE A 176 -6.56 -3.73 11.63
CA ILE A 176 -6.34 -3.46 13.07
C ILE A 176 -7.64 -3.46 13.93
N LEU A 177 -8.86 -3.41 13.35
CA LEU A 177 -10.24 -3.46 13.96
C LEU A 177 -10.70 -2.18 14.72
N TYR A 178 -11.97 -1.70 14.80
CA TYR A 178 -13.28 -1.80 14.08
C TYR A 178 -14.13 -0.53 14.43
N ALA A 179 -15.16 -0.22 13.63
CA ALA A 179 -15.95 1.03 13.57
C ALA A 179 -17.21 1.17 14.49
N LYS A 180 -17.74 2.42 14.72
CA LYS A 180 -19.11 2.92 14.34
C LYS A 180 -19.52 4.33 14.86
N GLN A 181 -20.26 5.11 14.07
CA GLN A 181 -21.64 5.64 14.33
C GLN A 181 -22.30 6.22 13.03
N SER A 182 -23.62 6.43 12.99
CA SER A 182 -24.49 6.69 11.79
C SER A 182 -24.84 8.17 11.50
N TYR A 183 -25.25 8.52 10.27
CA TYR A 183 -25.92 9.79 9.94
C TYR A 183 -27.05 9.66 8.88
N THR A 184 -27.85 10.72 8.70
CA THR A 184 -29.04 10.82 7.82
C THR A 184 -28.69 11.31 6.40
N PRO A 185 -29.18 10.67 5.32
CA PRO A 185 -28.86 11.06 3.95
C PRO A 185 -29.47 12.42 3.52
N VAL A 186 -28.76 13.11 2.63
CA VAL A 186 -29.17 14.36 1.97
C VAL A 186 -30.12 14.05 0.80
N LYS A 187 -31.09 14.93 0.58
CA LYS A 187 -32.03 14.89 -0.54
C LYS A 187 -31.47 15.71 -1.71
N LEU A 188 -31.01 15.04 -2.76
CA LEU A 188 -30.48 15.67 -3.98
C LEU A 188 -31.57 15.83 -5.06
N THR A 189 -31.41 16.86 -5.88
CA THR A 189 -32.15 17.13 -7.12
C THR A 189 -31.14 17.36 -8.24
N SER A 190 -31.46 16.90 -9.45
CA SER A 190 -30.58 16.94 -10.64
C SER A 190 -29.93 18.31 -10.89
N VAL A 191 -28.61 18.29 -11.07
CA VAL A 191 -27.82 19.41 -11.61
C VAL A 191 -27.63 19.17 -13.11
N GLU A 192 -27.53 20.23 -13.91
CA GLU A 192 -27.14 20.11 -15.33
C GLU A 192 -25.76 19.47 -15.43
N PRO A 193 -25.54 18.53 -16.39
CA PRO A 193 -24.26 17.86 -16.52
C PRO A 193 -23.17 18.89 -16.78
N PRO A 194 -22.00 18.77 -16.11
CA PRO A 194 -20.87 19.63 -16.37
C PRO A 194 -20.43 19.50 -17.83
N VAL A 195 -19.75 20.54 -18.33
CA VAL A 195 -19.16 20.53 -19.67
C VAL A 195 -18.19 19.36 -19.75
N THR A 196 -18.37 18.48 -20.73
CA THR A 196 -17.48 17.33 -20.97
C THR A 196 -16.09 17.83 -21.32
N THR A 197 -15.19 17.81 -20.33
CA THR A 197 -13.75 17.71 -20.60
C THR A 197 -13.43 16.25 -20.87
N SER A 198 -12.58 15.97 -21.85
CA SER A 198 -12.08 14.61 -22.10
C SER A 198 -11.47 14.07 -20.80
N GLY A 199 -12.08 13.00 -20.26
CA GLY A 199 -11.60 12.31 -19.08
C GLY A 199 -10.41 11.42 -19.43
N PHE A 200 -9.60 11.08 -18.43
CA PHE A 200 -8.44 10.19 -18.57
C PHE A 200 -8.54 9.09 -17.52
N VAL A 201 -8.24 7.85 -17.93
CA VAL A 201 -8.09 6.71 -17.01
C VAL A 201 -6.66 6.23 -17.07
N GLU A 202 -6.01 6.11 -15.91
CA GLU A 202 -4.69 5.47 -15.86
C GLU A 202 -4.81 4.02 -16.36
N PRO A 203 -4.04 3.59 -17.37
CA PRO A 203 -4.25 2.30 -18.01
C PRO A 203 -3.62 1.13 -17.21
N ALA A 204 -3.95 1.03 -15.93
CA ALA A 204 -3.56 -0.05 -15.02
C ALA A 204 -4.51 -1.26 -15.14
N VAL A 205 -4.70 -1.77 -16.38
CA VAL A 205 -5.71 -2.80 -16.72
C VAL A 205 -5.67 -3.98 -15.74
N GLU A 206 -4.49 -4.52 -15.48
CA GLU A 206 -4.35 -5.71 -14.63
C GLU A 206 -4.73 -5.45 -13.17
N VAL A 207 -4.47 -4.24 -12.66
CA VAL A 207 -4.89 -3.82 -11.31
C VAL A 207 -6.42 -3.85 -11.22
N TYR A 208 -7.12 -3.24 -12.19
CA TYR A 208 -8.58 -3.22 -12.20
C TYR A 208 -9.18 -4.62 -12.35
N VAL A 209 -8.59 -5.48 -13.18
CA VAL A 209 -9.01 -6.89 -13.31
C VAL A 209 -8.85 -7.64 -11.99
N ARG A 210 -7.71 -7.50 -11.29
CA ARG A 210 -7.47 -8.18 -10.01
C ARG A 210 -8.40 -7.64 -8.90
N LEU A 211 -8.64 -6.33 -8.85
CA LEU A 211 -9.62 -5.70 -7.95
C LEU A 211 -11.05 -6.17 -8.22
N GLN A 212 -11.41 -6.33 -9.49
CA GLN A 212 -12.74 -6.84 -9.85
C GLN A 212 -12.90 -8.30 -9.42
N ALA A 213 -11.89 -9.13 -9.67
CA ALA A 213 -11.88 -10.52 -9.21
C ALA A 213 -12.02 -10.58 -7.68
N LEU A 214 -11.29 -9.74 -6.94
CA LEU A 214 -11.39 -9.61 -5.49
C LEU A 214 -12.80 -9.21 -5.05
N THR A 215 -13.40 -8.21 -5.69
CA THR A 215 -14.75 -7.74 -5.36
C THR A 215 -15.79 -8.84 -5.60
N ASN A 216 -15.70 -9.55 -6.73
CA ASN A 216 -16.56 -10.69 -7.05
C ASN A 216 -16.40 -11.85 -6.05
N MET A 217 -15.17 -12.18 -5.67
CA MET A 217 -14.91 -13.21 -4.65
C MET A 217 -15.48 -12.81 -3.28
N THR A 218 -15.37 -11.53 -2.92
CA THR A 218 -15.94 -10.96 -1.69
C THR A 218 -17.45 -11.08 -1.70
N LEU A 219 -18.08 -10.64 -2.79
CA LEU A 219 -19.52 -10.71 -3.00
C LEU A 219 -20.03 -12.14 -2.90
N HIS A 220 -19.52 -13.05 -3.73
CA HIS A 220 -19.96 -14.45 -3.73
C HIS A 220 -19.68 -15.16 -2.41
N GLY A 221 -18.52 -14.87 -1.79
CA GLY A 221 -18.16 -15.41 -0.49
C GLY A 221 -19.16 -15.01 0.59
N LEU A 222 -19.41 -13.70 0.75
CA LEU A 222 -20.33 -13.19 1.77
C LEU A 222 -21.80 -13.55 1.50
N GLN A 223 -22.22 -13.61 0.23
CA GLN A 223 -23.53 -14.17 -0.16
C GLN A 223 -23.67 -15.64 0.27
N SER A 224 -22.63 -16.46 0.06
CA SER A 224 -22.67 -17.89 0.43
C SER A 224 -22.80 -18.11 1.94
N PHE A 225 -22.29 -17.18 2.75
CA PHE A 225 -22.47 -17.17 4.20
C PHE A 225 -23.78 -16.51 4.65
N ASN A 226 -24.55 -15.93 3.73
CA ASN A 226 -25.80 -15.21 4.00
C ASN A 226 -25.62 -14.08 5.04
N VAL A 227 -24.51 -13.33 4.91
CA VAL A 227 -24.17 -12.22 5.82
C VAL A 227 -24.33 -10.84 5.20
N LEU A 228 -24.69 -10.74 3.91
CA LEU A 228 -24.97 -9.48 3.24
C LEU A 228 -26.47 -9.14 3.31
N ASN A 229 -26.75 -7.85 3.51
CA ASN A 229 -28.05 -7.29 3.17
C ASN A 229 -28.04 -6.69 1.74
N ALA A 230 -29.23 -6.39 1.21
CA ALA A 230 -29.38 -5.86 -0.16
C ALA A 230 -28.61 -4.56 -0.43
N THR A 231 -28.40 -3.72 0.60
CA THR A 231 -27.61 -2.49 0.43
C THR A 231 -26.14 -2.84 0.25
N GLU A 232 -25.58 -3.70 1.10
CA GLU A 232 -24.17 -4.12 1.02
C GLU A 232 -23.88 -4.88 -0.28
N GLU A 233 -24.81 -5.73 -0.70
CA GLU A 233 -24.75 -6.45 -1.98
C GLU A 233 -24.74 -5.49 -3.17
N ASN A 234 -25.64 -4.50 -3.19
CA ASN A 234 -25.67 -3.49 -4.25
C ASN A 234 -24.38 -2.66 -4.31
N ARG A 235 -23.70 -2.40 -3.18
CA ARG A 235 -22.41 -1.69 -3.19
C ARG A 235 -21.32 -2.51 -3.88
N LEU A 236 -21.27 -3.81 -3.61
CA LEU A 236 -20.30 -4.70 -4.25
C LEU A 236 -20.58 -4.84 -5.75
N TYR A 237 -21.86 -4.94 -6.16
CA TYR A 237 -22.23 -4.90 -7.58
C TYR A 237 -21.82 -3.57 -8.24
N ALA A 238 -22.11 -2.43 -7.60
CA ALA A 238 -21.72 -1.13 -8.12
C ALA A 238 -20.20 -0.98 -8.27
N LEU A 239 -19.41 -1.52 -7.32
CA LEU A 239 -17.96 -1.54 -7.43
C LEU A 239 -17.47 -2.44 -8.58
N VAL A 240 -18.09 -3.60 -8.79
CA VAL A 240 -17.80 -4.46 -9.96
C VAL A 240 -18.07 -3.70 -11.26
N ASP A 241 -19.22 -3.02 -11.37
CA ASP A 241 -19.61 -2.24 -12.54
C ASP A 241 -18.61 -1.09 -12.81
N VAL A 242 -18.18 -0.37 -11.77
CA VAL A 242 -17.13 0.67 -11.90
C VAL A 242 -15.83 0.07 -12.44
N LEU A 243 -15.39 -1.06 -11.87
CA LEU A 243 -14.15 -1.71 -12.30
C LEU A 243 -14.23 -2.25 -13.73
N ASP A 244 -15.40 -2.75 -14.16
CA ASP A 244 -15.64 -3.13 -15.57
C ASP A 244 -15.40 -1.96 -16.53
N HIS A 245 -15.94 -0.78 -16.21
CA HIS A 245 -15.72 0.42 -17.02
C HIS A 245 -14.25 0.84 -17.00
N MET A 246 -13.58 0.80 -15.83
CA MET A 246 -12.16 1.15 -15.74
C MET A 246 -11.28 0.21 -16.59
N ILE A 247 -11.59 -1.09 -16.65
CA ILE A 247 -10.90 -2.06 -17.51
C ILE A 247 -11.07 -1.69 -18.99
N ASP A 248 -12.32 -1.48 -19.43
CA ASP A 248 -12.62 -1.15 -20.84
C ASP A 248 -11.97 0.16 -21.27
N LEU A 249 -12.05 1.20 -20.44
CA LEU A 249 -11.42 2.50 -20.71
C LEU A 249 -9.90 2.42 -20.72
N SER A 250 -9.30 1.67 -19.79
CA SER A 250 -7.85 1.45 -19.76
C SER A 250 -7.34 0.75 -21.02
N ILE A 251 -8.10 -0.23 -21.55
CA ILE A 251 -7.76 -0.90 -22.81
C ILE A 251 -7.84 0.10 -23.97
N LYS A 252 -8.92 0.91 -24.03
CA LYS A 252 -9.07 1.95 -25.06
C LYS A 252 -7.94 2.97 -25.03
N GLU A 253 -7.51 3.40 -23.84
CA GLU A 253 -6.35 4.30 -23.65
C GLU A 253 -5.07 3.70 -24.24
N LEU A 254 -4.78 2.42 -23.94
CA LEU A 254 -3.60 1.73 -24.49
C LEU A 254 -3.68 1.52 -26.01
N GLU A 255 -4.87 1.26 -26.54
CA GLU A 255 -5.11 1.08 -27.98
C GLU A 255 -5.17 2.41 -28.76
N GLY A 256 -5.25 3.54 -28.06
CA GLY A 256 -5.51 4.85 -28.69
C GLY A 256 -6.90 4.95 -29.31
N THR A 257 -7.85 4.17 -28.82
CA THR A 257 -9.24 4.16 -29.28
C THR A 257 -10.00 5.32 -28.64
N PRO A 258 -10.63 6.22 -29.42
CA PRO A 258 -11.40 7.33 -28.86
C PRO A 258 -12.55 6.84 -27.97
N PHE A 259 -12.79 7.55 -26.87
CA PHE A 259 -13.92 7.30 -25.99
C PHE A 259 -15.25 7.64 -26.67
N SER A 260 -16.28 6.83 -26.40
CA SER A 260 -17.65 7.10 -26.82
C SER A 260 -18.30 8.16 -25.92
N GLU A 261 -19.43 8.73 -26.35
CA GLU A 261 -20.21 9.66 -25.50
C GLU A 261 -20.65 9.03 -24.16
N THR A 262 -20.80 7.70 -24.11
CA THR A 262 -21.15 6.99 -22.86
C THR A 262 -19.95 6.90 -21.94
N ASP A 263 -18.76 6.66 -22.50
CA ASP A 263 -17.49 6.61 -21.78
C ASP A 263 -17.15 7.98 -21.17
N GLU A 264 -17.27 9.04 -21.97
CA GLU A 264 -17.01 10.41 -21.51
C GLU A 264 -17.98 10.83 -20.41
N ARG A 265 -19.26 10.45 -20.51
CA ARG A 265 -20.24 10.72 -19.44
C ARG A 265 -19.91 9.93 -18.17
N PHE A 266 -19.55 8.65 -18.28
CA PHE A 266 -19.13 7.86 -17.12
C PHE A 266 -17.94 8.51 -16.40
N LEU A 267 -16.96 9.00 -17.17
CA LEU A 267 -15.80 9.70 -16.60
C LEU A 267 -16.15 11.05 -15.98
N ALA A 268 -17.10 11.78 -16.58
CA ALA A 268 -17.59 13.03 -16.02
C ALA A 268 -18.37 12.82 -14.71
N ASP A 269 -19.06 11.68 -14.57
CA ASP A 269 -19.92 11.33 -13.43
C ASP A 269 -19.22 10.38 -12.43
N ILE A 270 -17.90 10.19 -12.54
CA ILE A 270 -17.19 9.17 -11.75
C ILE A 270 -17.21 9.46 -10.25
N ASP A 271 -17.21 10.74 -9.86
CA ASP A 271 -17.31 11.19 -8.48
C ASP A 271 -18.68 10.82 -7.86
N GLU A 272 -19.78 11.11 -8.57
CA GLU A 272 -21.13 10.72 -8.16
C GLU A 272 -21.29 9.19 -8.13
N THR A 273 -20.68 8.49 -9.10
CA THR A 273 -20.70 7.03 -9.19
C THR A 273 -19.98 6.39 -8.00
N LEU A 274 -18.82 6.90 -7.62
CA LEU A 274 -18.06 6.45 -6.45
C LEU A 274 -18.81 6.79 -5.16
N GLU A 275 -19.36 8.01 -5.03
CA GLU A 275 -20.14 8.40 -3.84
C GLU A 275 -21.35 7.48 -3.62
N THR A 276 -22.02 7.11 -4.72
CA THR A 276 -23.15 6.17 -4.70
C THR A 276 -22.70 4.76 -4.31
N THR A 277 -21.55 4.31 -4.81
CA THR A 277 -20.96 2.99 -4.48
C THR A 277 -20.70 2.85 -2.97
N VAL A 278 -20.33 3.94 -2.29
CA VAL A 278 -20.12 3.95 -0.83
C VAL A 278 -21.30 4.52 -0.04
N LEU A 279 -22.49 4.60 -0.63
CA LEU A 279 -23.66 5.20 0.02
C LEU A 279 -24.05 4.42 1.28
N GLY A 280 -24.07 5.11 2.42
CA GLY A 280 -24.36 4.53 3.74
C GLY A 280 -23.14 3.88 4.43
N VAL A 281 -21.94 4.00 3.85
CA VAL A 281 -20.67 3.89 4.60
C VAL A 281 -20.56 5.16 5.47
N ASN A 282 -20.08 5.02 6.70
CA ASN A 282 -19.93 6.15 7.62
C ASN A 282 -18.77 7.07 7.18
N ALA A 283 -18.75 8.30 7.72
CA ALA A 283 -17.69 9.26 7.40
C ALA A 283 -16.29 8.69 7.65
N LYS A 284 -16.08 8.04 8.81
CA LYS A 284 -14.78 7.41 9.14
C LYS A 284 -14.34 6.35 8.11
N GLY A 285 -15.26 5.55 7.57
CA GLY A 285 -14.95 4.57 6.52
C GLY A 285 -14.78 5.18 5.12
N LYS A 286 -14.89 6.52 4.99
CA LYS A 286 -14.57 7.29 3.77
C LYS A 286 -13.37 8.22 3.99
N GLU A 287 -12.79 8.24 5.19
CA GLU A 287 -11.63 9.09 5.47
C GLU A 287 -10.38 8.45 4.88
N THR A 288 -9.64 9.24 4.11
CA THR A 288 -8.35 8.84 3.52
C THR A 288 -7.17 9.20 4.42
N THR A 289 -7.41 9.97 5.49
CA THR A 289 -6.36 10.41 6.42
C THR A 289 -6.33 9.50 7.64
N LEU A 290 -5.31 8.65 7.68
CA LEU A 290 -5.18 7.56 8.66
C LEU A 290 -3.72 7.23 8.94
N VAL A 291 -3.46 6.49 10.02
CA VAL A 291 -2.10 6.04 10.40
C VAL A 291 -2.13 4.62 10.95
N ALA A 292 -1.15 3.82 10.59
CA ALA A 292 -1.02 2.45 11.04
C ALA A 292 0.38 2.16 11.62
N ASP A 293 0.41 1.68 12.86
CA ASP A 293 1.60 1.12 13.48
C ASP A 293 1.87 -0.25 12.87
N VAL A 294 2.95 -0.35 12.09
CA VAL A 294 3.26 -1.55 11.33
C VAL A 294 4.39 -2.39 11.88
N HIS A 295 5.22 -1.83 12.77
CA HIS A 295 6.35 -2.50 13.40
C HIS A 295 6.70 -1.89 14.75
N THR A 296 7.20 -2.71 15.68
CA THR A 296 7.65 -2.26 17.01
C THR A 296 9.08 -2.72 17.26
N ASP A 297 9.99 -1.77 17.46
CA ASP A 297 11.36 -2.04 17.90
C ASP A 297 11.52 -1.75 19.39
N THR A 298 11.80 -2.80 20.16
CA THR A 298 12.05 -2.66 21.60
C THR A 298 13.48 -2.22 21.93
N ASN A 299 14.42 -2.23 20.97
CA ASN A 299 15.79 -1.77 21.21
C ASN A 299 15.83 -0.24 21.36
N THR A 300 15.09 0.48 20.54
CA THR A 300 14.99 1.94 20.55
C THR A 300 13.74 2.47 21.25
N ASN A 301 12.79 1.60 21.62
CA ASN A 301 11.47 1.98 22.13
C ASN A 301 10.69 2.87 21.16
N GLN A 302 10.76 2.54 19.87
CA GLN A 302 10.07 3.23 18.80
C GLN A 302 9.20 2.25 18.00
N VAL A 303 8.26 2.80 17.26
CA VAL A 303 7.38 2.09 16.32
C VAL A 303 7.57 2.66 14.92
N LEU A 304 7.29 1.85 13.90
CA LEU A 304 7.18 2.31 12.52
C LEU A 304 5.72 2.63 12.24
N GLU A 305 5.44 3.89 11.89
CA GLU A 305 4.12 4.37 11.51
C GLU A 305 4.09 4.58 9.99
N GLU A 306 3.03 4.08 9.37
CA GLU A 306 2.67 4.33 7.96
C GLU A 306 1.44 5.22 7.93
N GLY A 307 1.54 6.38 7.29
CA GLY A 307 0.50 7.41 7.34
C GLY A 307 0.02 7.84 5.95
N LEU A 308 -1.27 8.17 5.86
CA LEU A 308 -1.86 8.88 4.73
C LEU A 308 -2.34 10.24 5.22
N GLY A 309 -1.93 11.30 4.53
CA GLY A 309 -2.30 12.68 4.86
C GLY A 309 -3.51 13.18 4.07
N TYR A 310 -3.47 14.45 3.69
CA TYR A 310 -4.41 15.01 2.73
C TYR A 310 -4.10 14.51 1.31
N VAL A 311 -5.13 14.51 0.46
CA VAL A 311 -5.03 14.10 -0.94
C VAL A 311 -4.25 15.16 -1.73
N ASP A 312 -3.24 14.73 -2.46
CA ASP A 312 -2.47 15.56 -3.37
C ASP A 312 -3.12 15.63 -4.76
N MET A 313 -2.66 16.56 -5.58
CA MET A 313 -3.03 16.63 -6.99
C MET A 313 -1.89 16.07 -7.85
N ILE A 314 -2.18 15.05 -8.65
CA ILE A 314 -1.29 14.62 -9.73
C ILE A 314 -1.65 15.35 -11.02
N VAL A 315 -0.63 15.72 -11.81
CA VAL A 315 -0.78 16.24 -13.17
C VAL A 315 0.08 15.41 -14.11
N VAL A 316 -0.53 14.82 -15.14
CA VAL A 316 0.13 13.93 -16.09
C VAL A 316 -0.02 14.48 -17.50
N ALA A 317 1.09 14.56 -18.24
CA ALA A 317 1.07 14.88 -19.67
C ALA A 317 0.79 13.59 -20.46
N VAL A 318 -0.41 13.51 -21.05
CA VAL A 318 -0.90 12.33 -21.78
C VAL A 318 -1.23 12.70 -23.22
N PRO A 319 -1.04 11.80 -24.20
CA PRO A 319 -1.52 12.03 -25.56
C PRO A 319 -3.05 11.92 -25.59
N ASP A 320 -3.72 12.85 -26.29
CA ASP A 320 -5.11 12.69 -26.68
C ASP A 320 -5.26 11.72 -27.87
N SER A 321 -6.49 11.48 -28.31
CA SER A 321 -6.79 10.60 -29.45
C SER A 321 -6.16 11.04 -30.78
N ASP A 322 -5.77 12.31 -30.90
CA ASP A 322 -5.09 12.88 -32.08
C ASP A 322 -3.55 12.91 -31.89
N GLY A 323 -3.04 12.37 -30.77
CA GLY A 323 -1.62 12.32 -30.42
C GLY A 323 -1.07 13.64 -29.90
N LYS A 324 -1.92 14.63 -29.62
CA LYS A 324 -1.51 15.91 -29.03
C LYS A 324 -1.42 15.76 -27.51
N LEU A 325 -0.36 16.30 -26.92
CA LEU A 325 -0.21 16.30 -25.47
C LEU A 325 -1.25 17.21 -24.79
N VAL A 326 -2.00 16.62 -23.87
CA VAL A 326 -2.93 17.27 -22.94
C VAL A 326 -2.51 16.95 -21.50
N CYS A 327 -3.01 17.71 -20.54
CA CYS A 327 -2.78 17.44 -19.13
C CYS A 327 -4.03 16.81 -18.52
N ALA A 328 -3.90 15.60 -17.98
CA ALA A 328 -4.84 15.02 -17.05
C ALA A 328 -4.47 15.45 -15.64
N ALA A 329 -5.46 15.75 -14.80
CA ALA A 329 -5.25 16.08 -13.40
C ALA A 329 -6.26 15.33 -12.53
N GLY A 330 -5.83 14.85 -11.37
CA GLY A 330 -6.68 14.05 -10.49
C GLY A 330 -6.14 13.97 -9.07
N PRO A 331 -6.95 13.43 -8.14
CA PRO A 331 -6.52 13.18 -6.78
C PRO A 331 -5.52 12.03 -6.70
N MET A 332 -4.52 12.14 -5.83
CA MET A 332 -3.59 11.08 -5.48
C MET A 332 -3.45 11.03 -3.95
N LEU A 333 -3.45 9.83 -3.36
CA LEU A 333 -3.17 9.70 -1.93
C LEU A 333 -1.75 10.22 -1.62
N SER A 334 -1.54 10.75 -0.42
CA SER A 334 -0.20 11.04 0.10
C SER A 334 0.32 9.85 0.91
N TYR A 335 1.63 9.80 1.16
CA TYR A 335 2.26 8.69 1.86
C TYR A 335 3.37 9.21 2.79
N TYR A 336 3.39 8.70 4.02
CA TYR A 336 4.34 9.01 5.08
C TYR A 336 4.84 7.71 5.71
N GLU A 337 6.15 7.63 5.94
CA GLU A 337 6.80 6.51 6.60
C GLU A 337 7.77 7.09 7.63
N PHE A 338 7.51 6.88 8.93
CA PHE A 338 8.31 7.51 9.97
C PHE A 338 8.37 6.70 11.26
N LYS A 339 9.39 6.96 12.07
CA LYS A 339 9.53 6.36 13.40
C LYS A 339 8.86 7.24 14.44
N HIS A 340 8.08 6.64 15.33
CA HIS A 340 7.39 7.35 16.41
C HIS A 340 7.66 6.69 17.78
N PRO A 341 7.62 7.41 18.92
CA PRO A 341 7.82 6.80 20.23
C PRO A 341 6.79 5.71 20.56
N MET A 342 7.25 4.55 21.04
CA MET A 342 6.39 3.40 21.35
C MET A 342 5.38 3.68 22.47
N ASN A 343 5.67 4.64 23.35
CA ASN A 343 4.78 5.06 24.43
C ASN A 343 3.72 6.09 23.99
N ASP A 344 3.73 6.50 22.72
CA ASP A 344 2.86 7.52 22.14
C ASP A 344 2.29 7.09 20.77
N ARG A 345 1.99 5.80 20.58
CA ARG A 345 1.43 5.28 19.32
C ARG A 345 0.23 6.10 18.84
N LEU A 346 0.23 6.47 17.57
CA LEU A 346 -0.73 7.43 17.05
C LEU A 346 -2.12 6.81 16.85
N THR A 347 -3.14 7.64 17.03
CA THR A 347 -4.50 7.37 16.52
C THR A 347 -4.76 8.25 15.30
N ASP A 348 -5.77 7.91 14.49
CA ASP A 348 -6.18 8.74 13.34
C ASP A 348 -6.43 10.21 13.73
N GLU A 349 -6.98 10.44 14.92
CA GLU A 349 -7.26 11.78 15.44
C GLU A 349 -5.97 12.54 15.79
N ALA A 350 -5.01 11.88 16.45
CA ALA A 350 -3.70 12.48 16.75
C ALA A 350 -2.89 12.74 15.47
N TRP A 351 -2.98 11.84 14.49
CA TRP A 351 -2.36 12.03 13.18
C TRP A 351 -2.93 13.23 12.43
N LYS A 352 -4.25 13.41 12.41
CA LYS A 352 -4.90 14.58 11.80
C LYS A 352 -4.50 15.90 12.47
N GLU A 353 -4.35 15.90 13.79
CA GLU A 353 -3.85 17.06 14.51
C GLU A 353 -2.42 17.38 14.09
N MET A 354 -1.54 16.36 14.03
CA MET A 354 -0.15 16.49 13.60
C MET A 354 -0.02 17.04 12.17
N LEU A 355 -0.85 16.57 11.24
CA LEU A 355 -0.91 17.08 9.85
C LEU A 355 -1.26 18.57 9.74
N SER A 356 -1.82 19.16 10.79
CA SER A 356 -2.19 20.58 10.84
C SER A 356 -1.10 21.45 11.50
N THR A 357 0.04 20.86 11.87
CA THR A 357 1.15 21.54 12.54
C THR A 357 2.41 21.59 11.67
N ASP A 358 3.35 22.44 12.03
CA ASP A 358 4.67 22.50 11.41
C ASP A 358 5.58 21.31 11.81
N ASP A 359 5.12 20.45 12.75
CA ASP A 359 5.84 19.27 13.24
C ASP A 359 5.45 17.97 12.49
N ILE A 360 4.87 18.09 11.29
CA ILE A 360 4.55 16.95 10.44
C ILE A 360 5.82 16.20 10.02
N PRO A 361 5.84 14.86 10.04
CA PRO A 361 6.97 14.08 9.52
C PRO A 361 7.23 14.36 8.05
N ASP A 362 8.51 14.44 7.68
CA ASP A 362 8.92 14.53 6.29
C ASP A 362 8.41 13.33 5.49
N ARG A 363 8.04 13.57 4.22
CA ARG A 363 7.72 12.48 3.29
C ARG A 363 9.00 11.76 2.86
N PRO A 364 8.91 10.51 2.40
CA PRO A 364 10.11 9.77 1.98
C PRO A 364 10.87 10.48 0.85
N ASP A 365 12.17 10.73 1.04
CA ASP A 365 13.01 11.52 0.11
C ASP A 365 12.98 11.03 -1.36
N TRP A 366 12.78 9.72 -1.56
CA TRP A 366 12.76 9.09 -2.87
C TRP A 366 11.60 9.55 -3.77
N ILE A 367 10.57 10.21 -3.24
CA ILE A 367 9.44 10.72 -4.04
C ILE A 367 9.77 12.01 -4.81
N SER A 368 10.92 12.64 -4.52
CA SER A 368 11.32 13.95 -5.05
C SER A 368 11.42 14.03 -6.58
N SER A 369 11.40 12.90 -7.30
CA SER A 369 11.40 12.88 -8.77
C SER A 369 10.06 13.25 -9.39
N PHE A 370 8.95 13.05 -8.66
CA PHE A 370 7.58 13.26 -9.16
C PHE A 370 6.72 14.14 -8.24
N PHE A 371 7.20 14.44 -7.04
CA PHE A 371 6.50 15.28 -6.06
C PHE A 371 7.18 16.65 -5.91
N ALA A 372 6.37 17.70 -5.78
CA ALA A 372 6.77 19.06 -5.44
C ALA A 372 5.67 19.72 -4.59
N GLU A 373 6.08 20.54 -3.60
CA GLU A 373 5.19 21.27 -2.68
C GLU A 373 4.54 22.53 -3.27
#